data_AF-A0A1T4L606-F1
#
_entry.id   AF-A0A1T4L606-F1
#
_cell.length_a   1.000
_cell.length_b   1.000
_cell.length_c   1.000
_cell.angle_alpha   90.00
_cell.angle_beta   90.00
_cell.angle_gamma   90.00
#
_symmetry.space_group_name_H-M   'P 1'
#
loop_
_entity.id
_entity.type
_entity.pdbx_description
1 polymer ?
#
loop_
_entity_poly.entity_id
_entity_poly.type
_entity_poly.pdbx_seq_one_letter_code
_entity_poly.pdbx_strand_id
1 'polypeptide(L)'
;MWNNKWGYKEAFAIVGIPIIIGWVMQLILGPAPRTAFAFPTNIIAGIAITLIGVGVALMGKRKGRRPFLAGGPATLSALTAFIVLTLIVGFTKQIPAGMAAGLSGWFHKIGLSAMLESRAFLLLYAYFLLVLATATAYRLLRFSLCVRDVAFALNHIGLYLFLLFGLISSSEMRRFTMVLSSESDQPEWRATDNLTRAMVELPLALELKHFDLQEYPPKLMLLDLPTGELVPKGRPEHLLIDSTLTRGRLLDWQIEILEHLPLSAPLVGATDIVFKEFRSTGGAASVRVRATRGDEAYEGWVSSGSYLFPYRSLSLTDSLAIVMPEREPKQFTSHIVYYTQAGDVGKYDIRVNHPLRHGNWYIYQLGYDRERGRWSTTSELEIVYDPWLLPVYVGIAMMLLGALCLLLGPISHDKKKEAL
;
A
#
# COMPACT_ATOMS: atom_id res chain seq x y z
N MET A 1 40.18 -25.60 -8.68
CA MET A 1 39.26 -24.92 -7.74
C MET A 1 39.13 -25.64 -6.40
N TRP A 2 39.19 -26.98 -6.33
CA TRP A 2 38.70 -27.72 -5.15
C TRP A 2 39.77 -28.26 -4.18
N ASN A 3 40.91 -27.56 -4.00
CA ASN A 3 42.03 -28.06 -3.18
C ASN A 3 42.27 -27.32 -1.84
N ASN A 4 41.40 -26.38 -1.44
CA ASN A 4 41.59 -25.61 -0.19
C ASN A 4 40.28 -25.22 0.51
N LYS A 5 40.37 -24.55 1.67
CA LYS A 5 39.21 -23.90 2.33
C LYS A 5 38.44 -23.09 1.29
N TRP A 6 37.16 -23.41 1.07
CA TRP A 6 36.34 -22.79 0.03
C TRP A 6 36.30 -21.27 0.20
N GLY A 7 36.72 -20.55 -0.84
CA GLY A 7 36.83 -19.10 -0.86
C GLY A 7 35.71 -18.45 -1.67
N TYR A 8 35.93 -17.20 -2.10
CA TYR A 8 34.94 -16.43 -2.86
C TYR A 8 34.66 -17.02 -4.24
N LYS A 9 35.68 -17.55 -4.94
CA LYS A 9 35.51 -18.15 -6.28
C LYS A 9 34.55 -19.34 -6.24
N GLU A 10 34.75 -20.22 -5.26
CA GLU A 10 33.88 -21.38 -5.04
C GLU A 10 32.48 -20.95 -4.61
N ALA A 11 32.37 -19.91 -3.76
CA ALA A 11 31.08 -19.41 -3.31
C ALA A 11 30.22 -18.83 -4.44
N PHE A 12 30.80 -18.05 -5.35
CA PHE A 12 30.09 -17.55 -6.54
C PHE A 12 29.71 -18.65 -7.52
N ALA A 13 30.51 -19.71 -7.64
CA ALA A 13 30.13 -20.88 -8.42
C ALA A 13 28.94 -21.62 -7.77
N ILE A 14 28.95 -21.79 -6.45
CA ILE A 14 27.89 -22.48 -5.70
C ILE A 14 26.57 -21.72 -5.76
N VAL A 15 26.57 -20.39 -5.62
CA VAL A 15 25.32 -19.61 -5.73
C VAL A 15 24.74 -19.62 -7.14
N GLY A 16 25.56 -19.85 -8.17
CA GLY A 16 25.10 -20.03 -9.54
C GLY A 16 24.27 -21.32 -9.75
N ILE A 17 24.49 -22.34 -8.93
CA ILE A 17 23.79 -23.63 -9.03
C ILE A 17 22.26 -23.48 -8.88
N PRO A 18 21.70 -22.92 -7.79
CA PRO A 18 20.25 -22.74 -7.66
C PRO A 18 19.65 -21.86 -8.76
N ILE A 19 20.40 -20.87 -9.28
CA ILE A 19 19.94 -20.00 -10.36
C ILE A 19 19.81 -20.78 -11.67
N ILE A 20 20.86 -21.52 -12.05
CA ILE A 20 20.86 -22.33 -13.27
C ILE A 20 19.80 -23.42 -13.20
N ILE A 21 19.73 -24.15 -12.07
CA ILE A 21 18.69 -25.16 -11.86
C ILE A 21 17.30 -24.52 -11.96
N GLY A 22 17.11 -23.35 -11.36
CA GLY A 22 15.84 -22.64 -11.43
C GLY A 22 15.46 -22.20 -12.83
N TRP A 23 16.39 -21.73 -13.65
CA TRP A 23 16.12 -21.44 -15.07
C TRP A 23 15.80 -22.69 -15.88
N VAL A 24 16.53 -23.78 -15.69
CA VAL A 24 16.22 -25.06 -16.34
C VAL A 24 14.82 -25.53 -15.96
N MET A 25 14.49 -25.51 -14.67
CA MET A 25 13.15 -25.86 -14.19
C MET A 25 12.09 -24.91 -14.74
N GLN A 26 12.38 -23.61 -14.85
CA GLN A 26 11.46 -22.62 -15.42
C GLN A 26 11.17 -22.91 -16.89
N LEU A 27 12.17 -23.31 -17.67
CA LEU A 27 12.01 -23.64 -19.09
C LEU A 27 11.25 -24.94 -19.31
N ILE A 28 11.40 -25.92 -18.42
CA ILE A 28 10.74 -27.24 -18.53
C ILE A 28 9.31 -27.20 -17.96
N LEU A 29 9.13 -26.57 -16.80
CA LEU A 29 7.91 -26.66 -16.00
C LEU A 29 7.12 -25.33 -15.94
N GLY A 30 7.61 -24.27 -16.58
CA GLY A 30 7.02 -22.94 -16.51
C GLY A 30 7.15 -22.28 -15.13
N PRO A 31 6.44 -21.15 -14.92
CA PRO A 31 6.38 -20.47 -13.63
C PRO A 31 5.88 -21.38 -12.50
N ALA A 32 6.31 -21.11 -11.27
CA ALA A 32 5.78 -21.84 -10.12
C ALA A 32 4.33 -21.40 -9.87
N PRO A 33 3.36 -22.34 -9.76
CA PRO A 33 1.99 -21.95 -9.42
C PRO A 33 1.97 -21.43 -7.99
N ARG A 34 1.18 -20.39 -7.70
CA ARG A 34 1.08 -19.81 -6.35
C ARG A 34 0.70 -20.83 -5.28
N THR A 35 -0.13 -21.81 -5.67
CA THR A 35 -0.55 -22.91 -4.80
C THR A 35 0.57 -23.88 -4.43
N ALA A 36 1.69 -23.94 -5.17
CA ALA A 36 2.82 -24.82 -4.84
C ALA A 36 3.47 -24.47 -3.49
N PHE A 37 3.26 -23.24 -3.01
CA PHE A 37 3.73 -22.77 -1.71
C PHE A 37 2.56 -22.30 -0.85
N ALA A 38 1.35 -22.84 -1.05
CA ALA A 38 0.26 -22.60 -0.12
C ALA A 38 0.39 -23.49 1.12
N PHE A 39 -0.32 -23.13 2.20
CA PHE A 39 -0.44 -24.01 3.36
C PHE A 39 -0.94 -25.41 2.94
N PRO A 40 -0.36 -26.50 3.48
CA PRO A 40 0.68 -26.56 4.52
C PRO A 40 2.12 -26.61 3.98
N THR A 41 2.32 -26.64 2.66
CA THR A 41 3.62 -26.90 2.04
C THR A 41 4.68 -25.83 2.35
N ASN A 42 4.28 -24.56 2.42
CA ASN A 42 5.14 -23.44 2.80
C ASN A 42 5.70 -23.57 4.22
N ILE A 43 4.88 -23.93 5.20
CA ILE A 43 5.30 -24.15 6.58
C ILE A 43 6.28 -25.32 6.63
N ILE A 44 5.93 -26.44 6.00
CA ILE A 44 6.79 -27.64 5.98
C ILE A 44 8.16 -27.28 5.37
N ALA A 45 8.18 -26.57 4.24
CA ALA A 45 9.42 -26.12 3.61
C ALA A 45 10.23 -25.17 4.51
N GLY A 46 9.56 -24.21 5.16
CA GLY A 46 10.20 -23.28 6.10
C GLY A 46 10.82 -23.98 7.32
N ILE A 47 10.10 -24.93 7.91
CA ILE A 47 10.61 -25.77 9.00
C ILE A 47 11.80 -26.60 8.51
N ALA A 48 11.69 -27.25 7.35
CA ALA A 48 12.76 -28.07 6.79
C ALA A 48 14.05 -27.25 6.55
N ILE A 49 13.95 -26.08 5.92
CA ILE A 49 15.10 -25.18 5.70
C ILE A 49 15.73 -24.76 7.04
N THR A 50 14.90 -24.44 8.04
CA THR A 50 15.37 -24.06 9.38
C THR A 50 16.13 -25.22 10.04
N LEU A 51 15.56 -26.43 10.03
CA LEU A 51 16.16 -27.62 10.63
C LEU A 51 17.46 -28.03 9.93
N ILE A 52 17.51 -27.97 8.60
CA ILE A 52 18.74 -28.22 7.83
C ILE A 52 19.82 -27.21 8.22
N GLY A 53 19.48 -25.92 8.28
CA GLY A 53 20.44 -24.86 8.65
C GLY A 53 21.00 -25.05 10.07
N VAL A 54 20.13 -25.36 11.03
CA VAL A 54 20.53 -25.68 12.41
C VAL A 54 21.38 -26.95 12.47
N GLY A 55 21.00 -28.00 11.73
CA GLY A 55 21.75 -29.26 11.65
C GLY A 55 23.17 -29.06 11.14
N VAL A 56 23.34 -28.29 10.06
CA VAL A 56 24.66 -27.93 9.51
C VAL A 56 25.49 -27.14 10.52
N ALA A 57 24.87 -26.19 11.24
CA ALA A 57 25.54 -25.42 12.29
C ALA A 57 26.03 -26.31 13.45
N LEU A 58 25.19 -27.25 13.91
CA LEU A 58 25.53 -28.22 14.95
C LEU A 58 26.67 -29.15 14.52
N MET A 59 26.65 -29.66 13.28
CA MET A 59 27.74 -30.46 12.73
C MET A 59 29.06 -29.69 12.71
N GLY A 60 29.03 -28.41 12.34
CA GLY A 60 30.20 -27.53 12.40
C GLY A 60 30.74 -27.37 13.82
N LYS A 61 29.85 -27.10 14.79
CA LYS A 61 30.23 -27.00 16.20
C LYS A 61 30.90 -28.30 16.69
N ARG A 62 30.29 -29.46 16.43
CA ARG A 62 30.82 -30.78 16.81
C ARG A 62 32.20 -31.04 16.23
N LYS A 63 32.44 -30.66 14.97
CA LYS A 63 33.74 -30.83 14.29
C LYS A 63 34.76 -29.74 14.62
N GLY A 64 34.43 -28.77 15.48
CA GLY A 64 35.29 -27.63 15.80
C GLY A 64 35.59 -26.71 14.60
N ARG A 65 34.84 -26.82 13.51
CA ARG A 65 35.08 -26.10 12.24
C ARG A 65 33.84 -25.32 11.82
N ARG A 66 34.03 -24.07 11.41
CA ARG A 66 32.93 -23.25 10.86
C ARG A 66 32.42 -23.88 9.55
N PRO A 67 31.10 -24.19 9.43
CA PRO A 67 30.54 -24.64 8.16
C PRO A 67 30.74 -23.60 7.07
N PHE A 68 30.90 -24.04 5.82
CA PHE A 68 31.00 -23.13 4.68
C PHE A 68 29.80 -22.18 4.57
N LEU A 69 28.58 -22.70 4.73
CA LEU A 69 27.34 -21.90 4.69
C LEU A 69 27.25 -20.86 5.80
N ALA A 70 27.96 -21.06 6.93
CA ALA A 70 28.06 -20.06 7.97
C ALA A 70 29.16 -19.03 7.68
N GLY A 71 29.95 -19.17 6.62
CA GLY A 71 31.14 -18.38 6.29
C GLY A 71 30.85 -17.10 5.50
N GLY A 72 31.74 -16.11 5.63
CA GLY A 72 31.65 -14.83 4.90
C GLY A 72 31.51 -14.96 3.38
N PRO A 73 32.27 -15.84 2.69
CA PRO A 73 32.13 -16.04 1.25
C PRO A 73 30.72 -16.50 0.82
N ALA A 74 30.12 -17.45 1.54
CA ALA A 74 28.77 -17.94 1.25
C ALA A 74 27.72 -16.84 1.49
N THR A 75 27.82 -16.10 2.60
CA THR A 75 26.92 -14.98 2.89
C THR A 75 27.00 -13.89 1.83
N LEU A 76 28.20 -13.46 1.46
CA LEU A 76 28.37 -12.35 0.51
C LEU A 76 27.94 -12.73 -0.91
N SER A 77 28.27 -13.94 -1.37
CA SER A 77 27.84 -14.42 -2.69
C SER A 77 26.31 -14.59 -2.77
N ALA A 78 25.69 -15.20 -1.75
CA ALA A 78 24.24 -15.34 -1.66
C ALA A 78 23.52 -13.97 -1.63
N LEU A 79 24.00 -13.04 -0.79
CA LEU A 79 23.47 -11.69 -0.70
C LEU A 79 23.61 -10.92 -2.03
N THR A 80 24.78 -11.01 -2.67
CA THR A 80 25.03 -10.33 -3.95
C THR A 80 24.07 -10.83 -5.02
N ALA A 81 23.94 -12.15 -5.17
CA ALA A 81 23.01 -12.74 -6.13
C ALA A 81 21.55 -12.38 -5.82
N PHE A 82 21.17 -12.40 -4.54
CA PHE A 82 19.82 -12.05 -4.10
C PHE A 82 19.47 -10.60 -4.42
N ILE A 83 20.40 -9.67 -4.17
CA ILE A 83 20.25 -8.25 -4.54
C ILE A 83 20.11 -8.11 -6.04
N VAL A 84 21.00 -8.72 -6.84
CA VAL A 84 20.94 -8.62 -8.32
C VAL A 84 19.58 -9.07 -8.85
N LEU A 85 19.06 -10.22 -8.39
CA LEU A 85 17.76 -10.71 -8.81
C LEU A 85 16.61 -9.83 -8.32
N THR A 86 16.71 -9.28 -7.10
CA THR A 86 15.68 -8.38 -6.56
C THR A 86 15.64 -7.03 -7.29
N LEU A 87 16.79 -6.52 -7.75
CA LEU A 87 16.84 -5.28 -8.53
C LEU A 87 16.08 -5.41 -9.86
N ILE A 88 16.04 -6.61 -10.46
CA ILE A 88 15.25 -6.85 -11.68
C ILE A 88 13.76 -6.58 -11.41
N VAL A 89 13.24 -6.91 -10.21
CA VAL A 89 11.86 -6.61 -9.82
C VAL A 89 11.58 -5.11 -9.90
N GLY A 90 12.51 -4.26 -9.46
CA GLY A 90 12.35 -2.80 -9.43
C GLY A 90 12.64 -2.11 -10.76
N PHE A 91 13.51 -2.67 -11.60
CA PHE A 91 13.91 -2.04 -12.87
C PHE A 91 13.13 -2.53 -14.08
N THR A 92 12.25 -3.52 -13.92
CA THR A 92 11.51 -4.10 -15.05
C THR A 92 10.02 -4.18 -14.74
N LYS A 93 9.18 -4.04 -15.77
CA LYS A 93 7.73 -4.17 -15.61
C LYS A 93 7.39 -5.61 -15.24
N GLN A 94 6.97 -5.80 -13.99
CA GLN A 94 6.49 -7.09 -13.50
C GLN A 94 5.04 -7.30 -13.95
N ILE A 95 4.76 -8.48 -14.49
CA ILE A 95 3.44 -8.92 -14.94
C ILE A 95 3.07 -10.25 -14.27
N PRO A 96 1.76 -10.56 -14.10
CA PRO A 96 1.33 -11.84 -13.56
C PRO A 96 1.91 -13.01 -14.37
N ALA A 97 2.38 -14.09 -13.72
CA ALA A 97 3.06 -15.16 -14.47
C ALA A 97 2.15 -15.87 -15.47
N GLY A 98 0.84 -15.94 -15.21
CA GLY A 98 -0.13 -16.47 -16.17
C GLY A 98 -0.15 -15.69 -17.49
N MET A 99 0.00 -14.36 -17.43
CA MET A 99 0.14 -13.53 -18.63
C MET A 99 1.52 -13.70 -19.27
N ALA A 100 2.57 -13.79 -18.46
CA ALA A 100 3.95 -13.98 -18.95
C ALA A 100 4.12 -15.29 -19.74
N ALA A 101 3.42 -16.35 -19.35
CA ALA A 101 3.48 -17.65 -20.03
C ALA A 101 2.98 -17.60 -21.49
N GLY A 102 2.08 -16.67 -21.81
CA GLY A 102 1.56 -16.48 -23.17
C GLY A 102 2.41 -15.57 -24.07
N LEU A 103 3.46 -14.93 -23.54
CA LEU A 103 4.29 -13.98 -24.29
C LEU A 103 5.50 -14.64 -24.92
N SER A 104 5.79 -14.28 -26.18
CA SER A 104 7.01 -14.69 -26.87
C SER A 104 8.20 -13.83 -26.44
N GLY A 105 9.30 -14.47 -26.04
CA GLY A 105 10.56 -13.78 -25.74
C GLY A 105 11.37 -14.50 -24.67
N TRP A 106 12.70 -14.48 -24.78
CA TRP A 106 13.57 -15.17 -23.80
C TRP A 106 13.36 -14.62 -22.39
N PHE A 107 13.22 -13.30 -22.25
CA PHE A 107 13.01 -12.60 -20.97
C PHE A 107 11.77 -13.12 -20.21
N HIS A 108 10.67 -13.37 -20.92
CA HIS A 108 9.45 -13.95 -20.35
C HIS A 108 9.62 -15.45 -20.03
N LYS A 109 10.23 -16.21 -20.95
CA LYS A 109 10.43 -17.66 -20.80
C LYS A 109 11.30 -18.03 -19.59
N ILE A 110 12.34 -17.26 -19.31
CA ILE A 110 13.20 -17.50 -18.14
C ILE A 110 12.65 -16.90 -16.84
N GLY A 111 11.47 -16.26 -16.90
CA GLY A 111 10.73 -15.78 -15.72
C GLY A 111 11.11 -14.39 -15.20
N LEU A 112 11.92 -13.60 -15.92
CA LEU A 112 12.34 -12.27 -15.44
C LEU A 112 11.20 -11.24 -15.41
N SER A 113 10.16 -11.44 -16.23
CA SER A 113 8.96 -10.58 -16.22
C SER A 113 7.97 -10.91 -15.10
N ALA A 114 8.14 -12.05 -14.42
CA ALA A 114 7.32 -12.49 -13.29
C ALA A 114 8.25 -13.01 -12.19
N MET A 115 9.18 -12.15 -11.76
CA MET A 115 10.39 -12.53 -11.06
C MET A 115 10.14 -13.23 -9.73
N LEU A 116 9.16 -12.75 -8.95
CA LEU A 116 8.78 -13.33 -7.66
C LEU A 116 8.19 -14.74 -7.78
N GLU A 117 7.64 -15.09 -8.94
CA GLU A 117 7.06 -16.41 -9.25
C GLU A 117 8.05 -17.28 -10.07
N SER A 118 9.23 -16.74 -10.38
CA SER A 118 10.27 -17.47 -11.13
C SER A 118 10.97 -18.48 -10.23
N ARG A 119 11.20 -19.68 -10.78
CA ARG A 119 11.85 -20.76 -10.02
C ARG A 119 13.29 -20.44 -9.64
N ALA A 120 14.00 -19.66 -10.47
CA ALA A 120 15.36 -19.18 -10.16
C ALA A 120 15.38 -18.27 -8.94
N PHE A 121 14.45 -17.32 -8.85
CA PHE A 121 14.33 -16.46 -7.68
C PHE A 121 13.99 -17.27 -6.43
N LEU A 122 13.00 -18.17 -6.50
CA LEU A 122 12.55 -18.97 -5.36
C LEU A 122 13.64 -19.92 -4.82
N LEU A 123 14.39 -20.59 -5.71
CA LEU A 123 15.52 -21.43 -5.28
C LEU A 123 16.67 -20.62 -4.70
N LEU A 124 16.97 -19.44 -5.26
CA LEU A 124 17.96 -18.55 -4.69
C LEU A 124 17.52 -18.01 -3.32
N TYR A 125 16.24 -17.67 -3.16
CA TYR A 125 15.64 -17.24 -1.90
C TYR A 125 15.79 -18.35 -0.84
N ALA A 126 15.45 -19.59 -1.19
CA ALA A 126 15.61 -20.75 -0.31
C ALA A 126 17.08 -20.98 0.08
N TYR A 127 18.02 -20.86 -0.88
CA TYR A 127 19.45 -20.93 -0.60
C TYR A 127 19.92 -19.80 0.33
N PHE A 128 19.45 -18.58 0.12
CA PHE A 128 19.77 -17.43 0.96
C PHE A 128 19.24 -17.60 2.40
N LEU A 129 18.01 -18.08 2.56
CA LEU A 129 17.45 -18.45 3.86
C LEU A 129 18.27 -19.54 4.54
N LEU A 130 18.71 -20.58 3.81
CA LEU A 130 19.55 -21.65 4.36
C LEU A 130 20.91 -21.15 4.86
N VAL A 131 21.57 -20.28 4.08
CA VAL A 131 22.82 -19.61 4.47
C VAL A 131 22.61 -18.76 5.72
N LEU A 132 21.55 -17.95 5.74
CA LEU A 132 21.21 -17.09 6.88
C LEU A 132 20.89 -17.93 8.14
N ALA A 133 20.09 -18.99 8.01
CA ALA A 133 19.76 -19.91 9.10
C ALA A 133 21.03 -20.55 9.69
N THR A 134 21.92 -21.05 8.84
CA THR A 134 23.15 -21.70 9.28
C THR A 134 24.10 -20.71 9.95
N ALA A 135 24.30 -19.52 9.37
CA ALA A 135 25.15 -18.48 9.93
C ALA A 135 24.63 -18.00 11.30
N THR A 136 23.32 -17.80 11.40
CA THR A 136 22.63 -17.38 12.63
C THR A 136 22.75 -18.46 13.71
N ALA A 137 22.34 -19.71 13.40
CA ALA A 137 22.42 -20.83 14.32
C ALA A 137 23.85 -21.10 14.80
N TYR A 138 24.84 -21.06 13.90
CA TYR A 138 26.23 -21.32 14.26
C TYR A 138 26.79 -20.28 15.25
N ARG A 139 26.38 -19.01 15.14
CA ARG A 139 26.78 -17.97 16.09
C ARG A 139 25.99 -18.05 17.39
N LEU A 140 24.68 -18.33 17.34
CA LEU A 140 23.86 -18.55 18.54
C LEU A 140 24.35 -19.74 19.38
N LEU A 141 24.91 -20.77 18.75
CA LEU A 141 25.51 -21.91 19.44
C LEU A 141 26.76 -21.58 20.27
N ARG A 142 27.32 -20.36 20.13
CA ARG A 142 28.49 -19.85 20.86
C ARG A 142 28.16 -18.55 21.62
N PHE A 143 26.88 -18.28 21.83
CA PHE A 143 26.35 -17.04 22.38
C PHE A 143 26.78 -16.83 23.84
N SER A 144 27.30 -15.63 24.16
CA SER A 144 27.81 -15.32 25.51
C SER A 144 27.03 -14.22 26.24
N LEU A 145 25.78 -13.93 25.83
CA LEU A 145 24.88 -12.92 26.46
C LEU A 145 25.43 -11.48 26.54
N CYS A 146 26.50 -11.15 25.79
CA CYS A 146 27.00 -9.77 25.68
C CYS A 146 26.07 -8.92 24.79
N VAL A 147 26.01 -7.60 25.00
CA VAL A 147 25.20 -6.66 24.20
C VAL A 147 25.41 -6.86 22.69
N ARG A 148 26.67 -7.06 22.26
CA ARG A 148 27.01 -7.33 20.86
C ARG A 148 26.36 -8.60 20.32
N ASP A 149 26.29 -9.65 21.13
CA ASP A 149 25.70 -10.92 20.73
C ASP A 149 24.17 -10.86 20.76
N VAL A 150 23.59 -10.20 21.77
CA VAL A 150 22.14 -9.90 21.81
C VAL A 150 21.73 -9.10 20.57
N ALA A 151 22.46 -8.04 20.26
CA ALA A 151 22.23 -7.22 19.08
C ALA A 151 22.38 -8.02 17.77
N PHE A 152 23.38 -8.89 17.69
CA PHE A 152 23.53 -9.81 16.57
C PHE A 152 22.32 -10.75 16.43
N ALA A 153 21.90 -11.37 17.53
CA ALA A 153 20.79 -12.32 17.56
C ALA A 153 19.48 -11.66 17.15
N LEU A 154 19.15 -10.50 17.73
CA LEU A 154 17.96 -9.73 17.39
C LEU A 154 17.93 -9.36 15.91
N ASN A 155 19.02 -8.84 15.36
CA ASN A 155 19.08 -8.48 13.94
C ASN A 155 18.98 -9.70 13.01
N HIS A 156 19.72 -10.79 13.29
CA HIS A 156 19.78 -11.93 12.37
C HIS A 156 18.57 -12.85 12.47
N ILE A 157 18.06 -13.09 13.69
CA ILE A 157 16.78 -13.80 13.87
C ILE A 157 15.65 -12.94 13.31
N GLY A 158 15.64 -11.63 13.58
CA GLY A 158 14.65 -10.70 13.03
C GLY A 158 14.61 -10.70 11.51
N LEU A 159 15.78 -10.60 10.86
CA LEU A 159 15.90 -10.69 9.40
C LEU A 159 15.45 -12.05 8.87
N TYR A 160 15.81 -13.15 9.55
CA TYR A 160 15.39 -14.49 9.17
C TYR A 160 13.88 -14.66 9.22
N LEU A 161 13.23 -14.23 10.32
CA LEU A 161 11.77 -14.26 10.47
C LEU A 161 11.09 -13.38 9.42
N PHE A 162 11.59 -12.15 9.21
CA PHE A 162 11.06 -11.22 8.22
C PHE A 162 11.06 -11.83 6.82
N LEU A 163 12.19 -12.41 6.38
CA LEU A 163 12.31 -13.01 5.06
C LEU A 163 11.49 -14.30 4.94
N LEU A 164 11.57 -15.19 5.94
CA LEU A 164 10.83 -16.45 5.91
C LEU A 164 9.33 -16.21 5.86
N PHE A 165 8.79 -15.44 6.81
CA PHE A 165 7.36 -15.18 6.87
C PHE A 165 6.88 -14.19 5.81
N GLY A 166 7.76 -13.33 5.27
CA GLY A 166 7.45 -12.52 4.09
C GLY A 166 7.22 -13.39 2.85
N LEU A 167 8.04 -14.42 2.65
CA LEU A 167 7.85 -15.38 1.57
C LEU A 167 6.56 -16.20 1.76
N ILE A 168 6.32 -16.71 2.98
CA ILE A 168 5.12 -17.49 3.31
C ILE A 168 3.84 -16.61 3.19
N SER A 169 3.87 -15.37 3.69
CA SER A 169 2.79 -14.38 3.54
C SER A 169 2.45 -14.16 2.06
N SER A 170 3.46 -14.02 1.20
CA SER A 170 3.24 -13.71 -0.23
C SER A 170 2.42 -14.76 -0.99
N SER A 171 2.43 -16.03 -0.55
CA SER A 171 1.65 -17.10 -1.19
C SER A 171 0.24 -17.27 -0.60
N GLU A 172 0.02 -16.81 0.63
CA GLU A 172 -1.27 -16.95 1.33
C GLU A 172 -2.08 -15.65 1.42
N MET A 173 -1.45 -14.50 1.16
CA MET A 173 -2.13 -13.22 1.14
C MET A 173 -3.21 -13.21 0.06
N ARG A 174 -4.45 -12.92 0.46
CA ARG A 174 -5.58 -12.77 -0.46
C ARG A 174 -6.17 -11.38 -0.32
N ARG A 175 -6.57 -10.79 -1.45
CA ARG A 175 -7.16 -9.47 -1.53
C ARG A 175 -8.50 -9.58 -2.24
N PHE A 176 -9.51 -9.02 -1.62
CA PHE A 176 -10.87 -9.00 -2.13
C PHE A 176 -11.39 -7.57 -2.15
N THR A 177 -12.33 -7.32 -3.04
CA THR A 177 -13.08 -6.06 -3.10
C THR A 177 -14.53 -6.35 -2.73
N MET A 178 -15.05 -5.62 -1.74
CA MET A 178 -16.44 -5.70 -1.32
C MET A 178 -17.10 -4.33 -1.49
N VAL A 179 -18.23 -4.30 -2.19
CA VAL A 179 -19.02 -3.08 -2.37
C VAL A 179 -20.23 -3.18 -1.45
N LEU A 180 -20.38 -2.20 -0.58
CA LEU A 180 -21.50 -2.07 0.34
C LEU A 180 -22.43 -0.96 -0.11
N SER A 181 -23.70 -1.08 0.21
CA SER A 181 -24.71 -0.03 0.03
C SER A 181 -25.46 0.20 1.34
N SER A 182 -25.59 1.46 1.74
CA SER A 182 -26.38 1.88 2.89
C SER A 182 -27.88 1.81 2.62
N GLU A 183 -28.28 1.59 1.37
CA GLU A 183 -29.67 1.32 0.98
C GLU A 183 -30.02 -0.18 1.16
N SER A 184 -29.04 -1.03 1.45
CA SER A 184 -29.25 -2.44 1.76
C SER A 184 -29.33 -2.66 3.26
N ASP A 185 -30.43 -3.24 3.73
CA ASP A 185 -30.61 -3.65 5.14
C ASP A 185 -29.96 -5.01 5.46
N GLN A 186 -29.25 -5.63 4.51
CA GLN A 186 -28.61 -6.93 4.70
C GLN A 186 -27.09 -6.81 4.71
N PRO A 187 -26.41 -7.56 5.59
CA PRO A 187 -24.95 -7.64 5.55
C PRO A 187 -24.49 -8.35 4.27
N GLU A 188 -23.44 -7.82 3.63
CA GLU A 188 -22.83 -8.44 2.46
C GLU A 188 -21.74 -9.42 2.90
N TRP A 189 -21.89 -10.67 2.46
CA TRP A 189 -20.98 -11.78 2.75
C TRP A 189 -20.03 -12.06 1.59
N ARG A 190 -20.32 -11.53 0.40
CA ARG A 190 -19.59 -11.85 -0.82
C ARG A 190 -18.63 -10.73 -1.17
N ALA A 191 -17.45 -11.12 -1.66
CA ALA A 191 -16.46 -10.21 -2.19
C ALA A 191 -15.91 -10.74 -3.52
N THR A 192 -15.45 -9.84 -4.36
CA THR A 192 -14.74 -10.20 -5.60
C THR A 192 -13.26 -10.43 -5.28
N ASP A 193 -12.74 -11.61 -5.58
CA ASP A 193 -11.30 -11.88 -5.49
C ASP A 193 -10.53 -11.08 -6.55
N ASN A 194 -9.56 -10.27 -6.12
CA ASN A 194 -8.86 -9.35 -7.01
C ASN A 194 -7.99 -10.05 -8.06
N LEU A 195 -7.59 -11.30 -7.82
CA LEU A 195 -6.77 -12.09 -8.73
C LEU A 195 -7.64 -12.88 -9.70
N THR A 196 -8.61 -13.64 -9.20
CA THR A 196 -9.44 -14.54 -10.03
C THR A 196 -10.65 -13.85 -10.64
N ARG A 197 -11.04 -12.68 -10.12
CA ARG A 197 -12.29 -11.96 -10.43
C ARG A 197 -13.56 -12.75 -10.11
N ALA A 198 -13.44 -13.87 -9.40
CA ALA A 198 -14.58 -14.65 -8.95
C ALA A 198 -15.22 -13.98 -7.73
N MET A 199 -16.55 -14.04 -7.65
CA MET A 199 -17.29 -13.72 -6.42
C MET A 199 -17.20 -14.90 -5.46
N VAL A 200 -16.75 -14.65 -4.24
CA VAL A 200 -16.56 -15.66 -3.20
C VAL A 200 -17.21 -15.18 -1.91
N GLU A 201 -17.82 -16.10 -1.18
CA GLU A 201 -18.35 -15.86 0.16
C GLU A 201 -17.21 -15.87 1.20
N LEU A 202 -17.18 -14.85 2.05
CA LEU A 202 -16.18 -14.67 3.10
C LEU A 202 -16.70 -15.14 4.46
N PRO A 203 -15.82 -15.50 5.41
CA PRO A 203 -16.21 -15.84 6.78
C PRO A 203 -16.56 -14.62 7.65
N LEU A 204 -16.58 -13.43 7.05
CA LEU A 204 -16.97 -12.18 7.67
C LEU A 204 -17.90 -11.42 6.72
N ALA A 205 -18.91 -10.76 7.29
CA ALA A 205 -19.86 -9.93 6.58
C ALA A 205 -19.76 -8.49 7.07
N LEU A 206 -20.05 -7.55 6.18
CA LEU A 206 -20.08 -6.13 6.51
C LEU A 206 -21.42 -5.54 6.10
N GLU A 207 -21.96 -4.68 6.95
CA GLU A 207 -23.15 -3.89 6.67
C GLU A 207 -22.77 -2.41 6.76
N LEU A 208 -23.06 -1.64 5.70
CA LEU A 208 -22.84 -0.20 5.69
C LEU A 208 -24.05 0.49 6.29
N LYS A 209 -23.88 1.14 7.45
CA LYS A 209 -24.95 1.95 8.06
C LYS A 209 -25.04 3.33 7.44
N HIS A 210 -23.90 3.96 7.21
CA HIS A 210 -23.82 5.29 6.62
C HIS A 210 -22.43 5.53 6.05
N PHE A 211 -22.36 6.27 4.94
CA PHE A 211 -21.12 6.77 4.37
C PHE A 211 -21.03 8.28 4.59
N ASP A 212 -19.94 8.75 5.19
CA ASP A 212 -19.69 10.17 5.43
C ASP A 212 -18.50 10.66 4.60
N LEU A 213 -18.69 11.77 3.89
CA LEU A 213 -17.64 12.46 3.15
C LEU A 213 -17.48 13.89 3.67
N GLN A 214 -16.31 14.16 4.22
CA GLN A 214 -15.85 15.50 4.55
C GLN A 214 -15.12 16.10 3.36
N GLU A 215 -15.48 17.33 3.00
CA GLU A 215 -14.93 18.06 1.86
C GLU A 215 -14.21 19.32 2.33
N TYR A 216 -13.19 19.76 1.60
CA TYR A 216 -12.59 21.09 1.81
C TYR A 216 -13.62 22.21 1.54
N PRO A 217 -13.46 23.41 2.12
CA PRO A 217 -14.31 24.55 1.80
C PRO A 217 -14.37 24.83 0.29
N PRO A 218 -15.52 25.30 -0.24
CA PRO A 218 -15.63 25.64 -1.65
C PRO A 218 -14.65 26.77 -2.01
N LYS A 219 -14.20 26.79 -3.26
CA LYS A 219 -13.30 27.81 -3.78
C LYS A 219 -13.91 28.47 -5.00
N LEU A 220 -13.67 29.77 -5.16
CA LEU A 220 -14.01 30.51 -6.38
C LEU A 220 -12.77 30.63 -7.25
N MET A 221 -12.95 30.48 -8.55
CA MET A 221 -11.90 30.61 -9.57
C MET A 221 -12.42 31.39 -10.76
N LEU A 222 -11.53 31.91 -11.59
CA LEU A 222 -11.86 32.54 -12.86
C LEU A 222 -11.71 31.55 -14.01
N LEU A 223 -12.70 31.53 -14.90
CA LEU A 223 -12.76 30.72 -16.10
C LEU A 223 -12.80 31.64 -17.32
N ASP A 224 -11.92 31.40 -18.28
CA ASP A 224 -11.99 31.99 -19.61
C ASP A 224 -13.04 31.24 -20.44
N LEU A 225 -14.11 31.94 -20.81
CA LEU A 225 -15.29 31.34 -21.47
C LEU A 225 -14.96 30.77 -22.88
N PRO A 226 -14.26 31.51 -23.77
CA PRO A 226 -13.81 31.00 -25.05
C PRO A 226 -12.95 29.72 -24.98
N THR A 227 -12.01 29.66 -24.04
CA THR A 227 -11.03 28.55 -23.97
C THR A 227 -11.48 27.42 -23.05
N GLY A 228 -12.38 27.69 -22.10
CA GLY A 228 -12.76 26.77 -21.03
C GLY A 228 -11.64 26.52 -20.02
N GLU A 229 -10.58 27.33 -20.02
CA GLU A 229 -9.43 27.17 -19.14
C GLU A 229 -9.52 28.08 -17.90
N LEU A 230 -8.99 27.59 -16.78
CA LEU A 230 -8.88 28.37 -15.55
C LEU A 230 -7.77 29.43 -15.65
N VAL A 231 -8.01 30.60 -15.09
CA VAL A 231 -7.12 31.77 -15.18
C VAL A 231 -6.43 32.05 -13.83
N PRO A 232 -5.11 32.28 -13.78
CA PRO A 232 -4.12 32.09 -14.85
C PRO A 232 -3.86 30.61 -15.20
N LYS A 233 -3.51 30.34 -16.46
CA LYS A 233 -3.23 28.97 -16.94
C LYS A 233 -2.11 28.31 -16.13
N GLY A 234 -2.34 27.07 -15.71
CA GLY A 234 -1.38 26.24 -14.99
C GLY A 234 -1.29 26.49 -13.49
N ARG A 235 -1.55 27.73 -13.03
CA ARG A 235 -1.64 28.04 -11.59
C ARG A 235 -2.84 28.95 -11.31
N PRO A 236 -4.08 28.41 -11.36
CA PRO A 236 -5.28 29.19 -11.15
C PRO A 236 -5.28 29.86 -9.77
N GLU A 237 -5.56 31.16 -9.77
CA GLU A 237 -5.83 31.86 -8.53
C GLU A 237 -7.20 31.43 -8.00
N HIS A 238 -7.30 31.24 -6.68
CA HIS A 238 -8.52 30.78 -6.07
C HIS A 238 -8.77 31.49 -4.74
N LEU A 239 -10.05 31.70 -4.44
CA LEU A 239 -10.51 32.28 -3.20
C LEU A 239 -11.28 31.21 -2.42
N LEU A 240 -10.72 30.74 -1.31
CA LEU A 240 -11.39 29.79 -0.42
C LEU A 240 -12.52 30.48 0.34
N ILE A 241 -13.73 29.98 0.20
CA ILE A 241 -14.90 30.49 0.92
C ILE A 241 -15.09 29.67 2.19
N ASP A 242 -14.57 30.20 3.29
CA ASP A 242 -14.93 29.72 4.64
C ASP A 242 -16.09 30.54 5.21
N SER A 243 -16.72 30.04 6.26
CA SER A 243 -17.82 30.64 7.02
C SER A 243 -17.56 32.08 7.52
N THR A 244 -16.30 32.50 7.61
CA THR A 244 -15.90 33.83 8.12
C THR A 244 -15.50 34.82 7.03
N LEU A 245 -15.29 34.36 5.79
CA LEU A 245 -14.83 35.22 4.71
C LEU A 245 -15.99 36.05 4.15
N THR A 246 -15.88 37.37 4.27
CA THR A 246 -16.86 38.32 3.71
C THR A 246 -16.35 39.04 2.46
N ARG A 247 -15.03 39.23 2.32
CA ARG A 247 -14.40 39.89 1.17
C ARG A 247 -13.07 39.23 0.80
N GLY A 248 -12.77 39.17 -0.49
CA GLY A 248 -11.51 38.64 -1.02
C GLY A 248 -11.18 39.24 -2.38
N ARG A 249 -10.07 38.79 -2.96
CA ARG A 249 -9.61 39.23 -4.29
C ARG A 249 -9.37 38.01 -5.17
N LEU A 250 -9.75 38.13 -6.44
CA LEU A 250 -9.41 37.17 -7.50
C LEU A 250 -8.81 37.96 -8.66
N LEU A 251 -7.48 37.89 -8.81
CA LEU A 251 -6.73 38.74 -9.74
C LEU A 251 -7.05 40.22 -9.52
N ASP A 252 -7.71 40.90 -10.46
CA ASP A 252 -8.06 42.33 -10.34
C ASP A 252 -9.49 42.58 -9.85
N TRP A 253 -10.23 41.51 -9.53
CA TRP A 253 -11.59 41.59 -9.05
C TRP A 253 -11.66 41.56 -7.52
N GLN A 254 -12.32 42.56 -6.95
CA GLN A 254 -12.73 42.54 -5.54
C GLN A 254 -14.04 41.76 -5.42
N ILE A 255 -14.04 40.69 -4.63
CA ILE A 255 -15.17 39.80 -4.44
C ILE A 255 -15.75 40.02 -3.05
N GLU A 256 -17.01 40.42 -2.97
CA GLU A 256 -17.79 40.48 -1.74
C GLU A 256 -18.79 39.31 -1.71
N ILE A 257 -18.78 38.54 -0.62
CA ILE A 257 -19.70 37.42 -0.39
C ILE A 257 -20.94 37.97 0.30
N LEU A 258 -22.05 38.04 -0.43
CA LEU A 258 -23.32 38.56 0.05
C LEU A 258 -24.11 37.48 0.82
N GLU A 259 -24.04 36.24 0.34
CA GLU A 259 -24.72 35.09 0.95
C GLU A 259 -23.92 33.81 0.68
N HIS A 260 -23.82 32.94 1.68
CA HIS A 260 -23.16 31.64 1.56
C HIS A 260 -24.10 30.53 2.07
N LEU A 261 -24.48 29.63 1.17
CA LEU A 261 -25.31 28.47 1.45
C LEU A 261 -24.48 27.19 1.26
N PRO A 262 -24.03 26.54 2.34
CA PRO A 262 -23.19 25.34 2.23
C PRO A 262 -23.87 24.18 1.52
N LEU A 263 -25.19 24.04 1.66
CA LEU A 263 -26.03 23.06 1.00
C LEU A 263 -27.30 23.73 0.49
N SER A 264 -27.45 23.76 -0.83
CA SER A 264 -28.51 24.48 -1.52
C SER A 264 -28.95 23.78 -2.80
N ALA A 265 -30.13 24.16 -3.28
CA ALA A 265 -30.66 23.74 -4.56
C ALA A 265 -31.15 24.98 -5.35
N PRO A 266 -31.08 24.95 -6.69
CA PRO A 266 -31.63 26.01 -7.52
C PRO A 266 -33.16 25.93 -7.53
N LEU A 267 -33.81 27.06 -7.27
CA LEU A 267 -35.22 27.28 -7.53
C LEU A 267 -35.33 28.09 -8.83
N VAL A 268 -35.82 27.44 -9.89
CA VAL A 268 -36.03 28.08 -11.19
C VAL A 268 -37.36 28.82 -11.17
N GLY A 269 -37.31 30.14 -11.09
CA GLY A 269 -38.47 31.01 -11.28
C GLY A 269 -38.76 31.26 -12.76
N ALA A 270 -39.78 32.09 -13.04
CA ALA A 270 -40.14 32.45 -14.41
C ALA A 270 -39.06 33.29 -15.12
N THR A 271 -38.29 34.08 -14.37
CA THR A 271 -37.26 35.00 -14.89
C THR A 271 -35.87 34.76 -14.32
N ASP A 272 -35.77 34.21 -13.10
CA ASP A 272 -34.52 34.15 -12.34
C ASP A 272 -34.31 32.78 -11.68
N ILE A 273 -33.04 32.41 -11.50
CA ILE A 273 -32.62 31.24 -10.72
C ILE A 273 -32.09 31.73 -9.38
N VAL A 274 -32.75 31.33 -8.30
CA VAL A 274 -32.36 31.69 -6.92
C VAL A 274 -31.99 30.41 -6.18
N PHE A 275 -30.96 30.45 -5.33
CA PHE A 275 -30.59 29.32 -4.49
C PHE A 275 -31.24 29.43 -3.12
N LYS A 276 -31.70 28.30 -2.60
CA LYS A 276 -32.24 28.18 -1.23
C LYS A 276 -31.61 27.00 -0.53
N GLU A 277 -31.57 27.08 0.79
CA GLU A 277 -31.04 26.03 1.65
C GLU A 277 -31.76 24.69 1.37
N PHE A 278 -30.96 23.65 1.12
CA PHE A 278 -31.45 22.32 0.79
C PHE A 278 -30.49 21.28 1.36
N ARG A 279 -30.79 20.80 2.56
CA ARG A 279 -29.97 19.84 3.31
C ARG A 279 -30.37 18.38 3.02
N SER A 280 -30.67 18.08 1.77
CA SER A 280 -31.04 16.74 1.32
C SER A 280 -30.23 16.35 0.08
N THR A 281 -30.43 15.12 -0.40
CA THR A 281 -29.62 14.51 -1.45
C THR A 281 -29.45 15.40 -2.67
N GLY A 282 -28.20 15.58 -3.13
CA GLY A 282 -27.86 16.50 -4.21
C GLY A 282 -27.63 17.95 -3.80
N GLY A 283 -27.92 18.35 -2.56
CA GLY A 283 -27.59 19.71 -2.09
C GLY A 283 -26.11 20.05 -2.29
N ALA A 284 -25.85 21.23 -2.85
CA ALA A 284 -24.51 21.69 -3.22
C ALA A 284 -24.20 23.08 -2.65
N ALA A 285 -22.91 23.43 -2.58
CA ALA A 285 -22.52 24.76 -2.14
C ALA A 285 -22.93 25.80 -3.19
N SER A 286 -23.49 26.92 -2.71
CA SER A 286 -23.70 28.11 -3.52
C SER A 286 -23.36 29.37 -2.74
N VAL A 287 -22.90 30.37 -3.47
CA VAL A 287 -22.58 31.69 -2.91
C VAL A 287 -23.15 32.76 -3.83
N ARG A 288 -23.72 33.79 -3.24
CA ARG A 288 -24.07 35.02 -3.95
C ARG A 288 -22.92 35.99 -3.79
N VAL A 289 -22.35 36.42 -4.89
CA VAL A 289 -21.16 37.27 -4.89
C VAL A 289 -21.42 38.55 -5.65
N ARG A 290 -20.76 39.62 -5.21
CA ARG A 290 -20.60 40.87 -5.95
C ARG A 290 -19.14 41.02 -6.32
N ALA A 291 -18.85 41.04 -7.61
CA ALA A 291 -17.51 41.22 -8.16
C ALA A 291 -17.39 42.65 -8.70
N THR A 292 -16.34 43.36 -8.30
CA THR A 292 -16.09 44.75 -8.73
C THR A 292 -14.68 44.95 -9.26
N ARG A 293 -14.54 45.74 -10.32
CA ARG A 293 -13.27 46.14 -10.92
C ARG A 293 -13.40 47.53 -11.53
N GLY A 294 -12.89 48.55 -10.84
CA GLY A 294 -13.12 49.94 -11.24
C GLY A 294 -14.61 50.28 -11.19
N ASP A 295 -15.17 50.72 -12.32
CA ASP A 295 -16.60 51.04 -12.45
C ASP A 295 -17.47 49.82 -12.84
N GLU A 296 -16.86 48.68 -13.15
CA GLU A 296 -17.56 47.45 -13.49
C GLU A 296 -18.02 46.72 -12.21
N ALA A 297 -19.30 46.35 -12.14
CA ALA A 297 -19.87 45.60 -11.03
C ALA A 297 -20.85 44.53 -11.53
N TYR A 298 -20.65 43.29 -11.08
CA TYR A 298 -21.48 42.14 -11.42
C TYR A 298 -21.93 41.44 -10.15
N GLU A 299 -23.20 41.03 -10.10
CA GLU A 299 -23.76 40.33 -8.95
C GLU A 299 -24.54 39.10 -9.40
N GLY A 300 -24.34 37.98 -8.72
CA GLY A 300 -25.13 36.79 -8.96
C GLY A 300 -24.68 35.57 -8.18
N TRP A 301 -25.36 34.45 -8.43
CA TRP A 301 -25.09 33.17 -7.80
C TRP A 301 -24.00 32.39 -8.54
N VAL A 302 -23.09 31.80 -7.78
CA VAL A 302 -22.12 30.80 -8.22
C VAL A 302 -22.34 29.54 -7.40
N SER A 303 -22.43 28.38 -8.05
CA SER A 303 -22.63 27.10 -7.37
C SER A 303 -21.78 26.01 -8.02
N SER A 304 -21.25 25.11 -7.21
CA SER A 304 -20.52 23.93 -7.68
C SER A 304 -21.41 22.91 -8.38
N GLY A 305 -22.73 22.96 -8.14
CA GLY A 305 -23.64 21.89 -8.57
C GLY A 305 -23.35 20.56 -7.86
N SER A 306 -24.06 19.53 -8.32
CA SER A 306 -23.96 18.13 -7.88
C SER A 306 -24.46 17.19 -8.98
N TYR A 307 -24.51 15.90 -8.69
CA TYR A 307 -25.11 14.90 -9.57
C TYR A 307 -26.60 15.14 -9.90
N LEU A 308 -27.33 15.94 -9.11
CA LEU A 308 -28.74 16.29 -9.37
C LEU A 308 -28.93 17.71 -9.88
N PHE A 309 -28.08 18.65 -9.47
CA PHE A 309 -28.25 20.06 -9.80
C PHE A 309 -27.08 20.57 -10.64
N PRO A 310 -27.33 21.22 -11.78
CA PRO A 310 -26.26 21.77 -12.60
C PRO A 310 -25.48 22.84 -11.83
N TYR A 311 -24.20 22.95 -12.15
CA TYR A 311 -23.39 24.06 -11.64
C TYR A 311 -23.88 25.40 -12.21
N ARG A 312 -23.53 26.50 -11.53
CA ARG A 312 -23.84 27.86 -11.98
C ARG A 312 -22.59 28.72 -11.92
N SER A 313 -22.30 29.42 -13.01
CA SER A 313 -21.24 30.44 -13.09
C SER A 313 -21.83 31.85 -13.10
N LEU A 314 -21.01 32.83 -12.69
CA LEU A 314 -21.30 34.25 -12.83
C LEU A 314 -20.43 34.83 -13.93
N SER A 315 -21.02 35.20 -15.07
CA SER A 315 -20.29 35.88 -16.14
C SER A 315 -19.96 37.31 -15.71
N LEU A 316 -18.67 37.67 -15.80
CA LEU A 316 -18.15 39.00 -15.52
C LEU A 316 -18.05 39.80 -16.81
N THR A 317 -17.43 39.24 -17.85
CA THR A 317 -17.31 39.85 -19.17
C THR A 317 -17.63 38.81 -20.24
N ASP A 318 -17.67 39.20 -21.52
CA ASP A 318 -17.95 38.26 -22.62
C ASP A 318 -16.97 37.07 -22.68
N SER A 319 -15.78 37.22 -22.11
CA SER A 319 -14.73 36.20 -22.07
C SER A 319 -14.44 35.63 -20.67
N LEU A 320 -15.07 36.08 -19.59
CA LEU A 320 -14.64 35.73 -18.23
C LEU A 320 -15.82 35.44 -17.31
N ALA A 321 -15.73 34.36 -16.54
CA ALA A 321 -16.72 34.02 -15.53
C ALA A 321 -16.07 33.58 -14.21
N ILE A 322 -16.76 33.82 -13.09
CA ILE A 322 -16.47 33.19 -11.81
C ILE A 322 -17.16 31.83 -11.77
N VAL A 323 -16.39 30.81 -11.43
CA VAL A 323 -16.85 29.43 -11.28
C VAL A 323 -16.49 28.90 -9.90
N MET A 324 -17.25 27.91 -9.45
CA MET A 324 -16.96 27.12 -8.26
C MET A 324 -16.76 25.67 -8.70
N PRO A 325 -15.54 25.12 -8.70
CA PRO A 325 -15.33 23.72 -8.99
C PRO A 325 -15.92 22.83 -7.88
N GLU A 326 -16.08 21.54 -8.19
CA GLU A 326 -16.41 20.52 -7.20
C GLU A 326 -15.40 20.54 -6.03
N ARG A 327 -15.91 20.25 -4.84
CA ARG A 327 -15.12 20.30 -3.62
C ARG A 327 -14.27 19.04 -3.52
N GLU A 328 -13.01 19.23 -3.17
CA GLU A 328 -12.08 18.11 -3.02
C GLU A 328 -12.41 17.31 -1.74
N PRO A 329 -12.42 15.96 -1.81
CA PRO A 329 -12.63 15.12 -0.64
C PRO A 329 -11.46 15.26 0.33
N LYS A 330 -11.76 15.61 1.58
CA LYS A 330 -10.78 15.70 2.67
C LYS A 330 -10.61 14.36 3.39
N GLN A 331 -11.72 13.71 3.71
CA GLN A 331 -11.75 12.43 4.40
C GLN A 331 -13.10 11.76 4.15
N PHE A 332 -13.10 10.45 3.98
CA PHE A 332 -14.34 9.67 3.97
C PHE A 332 -14.28 8.53 4.99
N THR A 333 -15.44 8.23 5.54
CA THR A 333 -15.64 7.26 6.62
C THR A 333 -16.81 6.36 6.28
N SER A 334 -16.61 5.05 6.41
CA SER A 334 -17.68 4.07 6.36
C SER A 334 -18.03 3.64 7.76
N HIS A 335 -19.24 3.98 8.20
CA HIS A 335 -19.79 3.49 9.45
C HIS A 335 -20.39 2.11 9.20
N ILE A 336 -19.74 1.07 9.72
CA ILE A 336 -20.12 -0.31 9.44
C ILE A 336 -20.48 -1.08 10.70
N VAL A 337 -21.25 -2.14 10.50
CA VAL A 337 -21.35 -3.27 11.43
C VAL A 337 -20.67 -4.46 10.77
N TYR A 338 -19.78 -5.13 11.49
CA TYR A 338 -19.20 -6.39 11.03
C TYR A 338 -19.85 -7.57 11.75
N TYR A 339 -19.95 -8.69 11.04
CA TYR A 339 -20.45 -9.96 11.51
C TYR A 339 -19.44 -11.04 11.13
N THR A 340 -19.26 -12.05 11.98
CA THR A 340 -18.37 -13.18 11.67
C THR A 340 -19.12 -14.49 11.77
N GLN A 341 -18.65 -15.52 11.07
CA GLN A 341 -19.18 -16.89 11.22
C GLN A 341 -19.04 -17.43 12.65
N ALA A 342 -18.09 -16.91 13.44
CA ALA A 342 -17.91 -17.26 14.84
C ALA A 342 -18.97 -16.63 15.78
N GLY A 343 -19.79 -15.71 15.27
CA GLY A 343 -20.84 -15.01 16.03
C GLY A 343 -20.42 -13.65 16.59
N ASP A 344 -19.19 -13.20 16.34
CA ASP A 344 -18.76 -11.85 16.74
C ASP A 344 -19.47 -10.79 15.92
N VAL A 345 -19.98 -9.77 16.62
CA VAL A 345 -20.64 -8.59 16.03
C VAL A 345 -20.04 -7.33 16.64
N GLY A 346 -19.73 -6.34 15.82
CA GLY A 346 -19.23 -5.06 16.31
C GLY A 346 -19.43 -3.91 15.33
N LYS A 347 -19.35 -2.69 15.87
CA LYS A 347 -19.41 -1.45 15.09
C LYS A 347 -18.01 -0.92 14.88
N TYR A 348 -17.72 -0.39 13.69
CA TYR A 348 -16.43 0.23 13.41
C TYR A 348 -16.57 1.34 12.36
N ASP A 349 -15.74 2.37 12.50
CA ASP A 349 -15.65 3.48 11.56
C ASP A 349 -14.38 3.31 10.73
N ILE A 350 -14.52 2.72 9.54
CA ILE A 350 -13.38 2.53 8.63
C ILE A 350 -13.08 3.88 7.98
N ARG A 351 -11.86 4.38 8.15
CA ARG A 351 -11.38 5.62 7.53
C ARG A 351 -10.18 5.34 6.65
N VAL A 352 -9.85 6.30 5.79
CA VAL A 352 -8.58 6.28 5.03
C VAL A 352 -7.42 6.07 6.02
N ASN A 353 -6.58 5.06 5.75
CA ASN A 353 -5.45 4.62 6.58
C ASN A 353 -5.78 4.10 8.00
N HIS A 354 -7.05 3.96 8.36
CA HIS A 354 -7.49 3.36 9.62
C HIS A 354 -8.38 2.15 9.35
N PRO A 355 -7.77 0.98 9.04
CA PRO A 355 -8.52 -0.22 8.69
C PRO A 355 -9.16 -0.89 9.91
N LEU A 356 -10.31 -1.54 9.71
CA LEU A 356 -10.79 -2.54 10.66
C LEU A 356 -9.83 -3.74 10.64
N ARG A 357 -9.44 -4.20 11.83
CA ARG A 357 -8.62 -5.40 12.02
C ARG A 357 -9.40 -6.42 12.83
N HIS A 358 -9.61 -7.60 12.27
CA HIS A 358 -10.27 -8.70 12.96
C HIS A 358 -9.58 -10.02 12.62
N GLY A 359 -8.89 -10.62 13.59
CA GLY A 359 -8.04 -11.79 13.37
C GLY A 359 -6.98 -11.54 12.29
N ASN A 360 -6.99 -12.36 11.24
CA ASN A 360 -6.09 -12.24 10.09
C ASN A 360 -6.66 -11.37 8.94
N TRP A 361 -7.77 -10.68 9.19
CA TRP A 361 -8.45 -9.84 8.20
C TRP A 361 -8.21 -8.35 8.48
N TYR A 362 -7.90 -7.61 7.42
CA TYR A 362 -7.69 -6.18 7.42
C TYR A 362 -8.60 -5.56 6.36
N ILE A 363 -9.44 -4.62 6.75
CA ILE A 363 -10.45 -4.05 5.86
C ILE A 363 -10.17 -2.57 5.70
N TYR A 364 -9.74 -2.19 4.51
CA TYR A 364 -9.35 -0.85 4.16
C TYR A 364 -10.45 -0.16 3.38
N GLN A 365 -10.57 1.14 3.58
CA GLN A 365 -11.38 1.99 2.74
C GLN A 365 -10.71 2.10 1.36
N LEU A 366 -11.41 1.69 0.28
CA LEU A 366 -10.88 1.76 -1.09
C LEU A 366 -11.50 2.92 -1.87
N GLY A 367 -12.83 3.06 -1.83
CA GLY A 367 -13.55 3.99 -2.69
C GLY A 367 -14.99 4.24 -2.27
N TYR A 368 -15.70 4.97 -3.13
CA TYR A 368 -17.12 5.32 -3.02
C TYR A 368 -17.63 5.78 -4.40
N ASP A 369 -18.93 6.02 -4.52
CA ASP A 369 -19.53 6.58 -5.74
C ASP A 369 -19.14 8.05 -5.91
N ARG A 370 -18.17 8.29 -6.80
CA ARG A 370 -17.63 9.64 -7.06
C ARG A 370 -18.64 10.56 -7.73
N GLU A 371 -19.60 10.04 -8.51
CA GLU A 371 -20.61 10.88 -9.15
C GLU A 371 -21.51 11.49 -8.08
N ARG A 372 -21.95 10.68 -7.11
CA ARG A 372 -22.77 11.18 -5.99
C ARG A 372 -21.98 11.99 -4.96
N GLY A 373 -20.64 11.86 -4.93
CA GLY A 373 -19.79 12.63 -4.03
C GLY A 373 -20.16 12.40 -2.56
N ARG A 374 -20.43 13.48 -1.83
CA ARG A 374 -20.88 13.40 -0.43
C ARG A 374 -22.23 12.71 -0.21
N TRP A 375 -22.98 12.50 -1.28
CA TRP A 375 -24.26 11.82 -1.26
C TRP A 375 -24.15 10.34 -1.65
N SER A 376 -22.92 9.80 -1.73
CA SER A 376 -22.70 8.38 -2.00
C SER A 376 -23.41 7.53 -0.94
N THR A 377 -24.23 6.59 -1.41
CA THR A 377 -24.83 5.55 -0.57
C THR A 377 -24.02 4.26 -0.62
N THR A 378 -22.93 4.24 -1.38
CA THR A 378 -22.06 3.06 -1.50
C THR A 378 -20.68 3.30 -0.90
N SER A 379 -20.05 2.21 -0.46
CA SER A 379 -18.67 2.19 -0.02
C SER A 379 -17.96 0.98 -0.61
N GLU A 380 -16.79 1.22 -1.19
CA GLU A 380 -15.93 0.16 -1.71
C GLU A 380 -14.80 -0.09 -0.73
N LEU A 381 -14.65 -1.35 -0.30
CA LEU A 381 -13.68 -1.77 0.70
C LEU A 381 -12.72 -2.81 0.13
N GLU A 382 -11.42 -2.67 0.41
CA GLU A 382 -10.41 -3.70 0.15
C GLU A 382 -10.27 -4.57 1.40
N ILE A 383 -10.60 -5.84 1.28
CA ILE A 383 -10.48 -6.84 2.33
C ILE A 383 -9.21 -7.65 2.07
N VAL A 384 -8.26 -7.62 3.00
CA VAL A 384 -6.98 -8.31 2.92
C VAL A 384 -6.92 -9.38 4.01
N TYR A 385 -6.73 -10.63 3.59
CA TYR A 385 -6.42 -11.74 4.49
C TYR A 385 -4.92 -12.00 4.48
N ASP A 386 -4.26 -11.94 5.64
CA ASP A 386 -2.86 -12.31 5.81
C ASP A 386 -2.61 -12.90 7.22
N PRO A 387 -2.43 -14.24 7.33
CA PRO A 387 -2.16 -14.91 8.60
C PRO A 387 -0.72 -14.76 9.10
N TRP A 388 0.20 -14.26 8.28
CA TRP A 388 1.64 -14.23 8.58
C TRP A 388 2.17 -12.82 8.85
N LEU A 389 1.31 -11.81 8.77
CA LEU A 389 1.70 -10.42 9.00
C LEU A 389 2.28 -10.20 10.41
N LEU A 390 1.73 -10.87 11.43
CA LEU A 390 2.21 -10.75 12.81
C LEU A 390 3.67 -11.26 12.95
N PRO A 391 4.03 -12.48 12.54
CA PRO A 391 5.43 -12.93 12.51
C PRO A 391 6.37 -12.01 11.70
N VAL A 392 5.92 -11.43 10.59
CA VAL A 392 6.69 -10.44 9.82
C VAL A 392 6.98 -9.20 10.69
N TYR A 393 5.97 -8.65 11.38
CA TYR A 393 6.14 -7.53 12.30
C TYR A 393 7.02 -7.85 13.50
N VAL A 394 6.95 -9.07 14.04
CA VAL A 394 7.89 -9.53 15.07
C VAL A 394 9.33 -9.48 14.54
N GLY A 395 9.57 -9.96 13.32
CA GLY A 395 10.89 -9.86 12.67
C GLY A 395 11.39 -8.42 12.54
N ILE A 396 10.53 -7.49 12.10
CA ILE A 396 10.86 -6.05 12.00
C ILE A 396 11.18 -5.46 13.37
N ALA A 397 10.34 -5.71 14.37
CA ALA A 397 10.54 -5.23 15.73
C ALA A 397 11.86 -5.74 16.34
N MET A 398 12.22 -7.00 16.09
CA MET A 398 13.50 -7.57 16.51
C MET A 398 14.68 -6.85 15.85
N MET A 399 14.62 -6.55 14.56
CA MET A 399 15.68 -5.79 13.88
C MET A 399 15.80 -4.37 14.45
N LEU A 400 14.68 -3.69 14.73
CA LEU A 400 14.70 -2.36 15.35
C LEU A 400 15.33 -2.38 16.75
N LEU A 401 14.94 -3.34 17.58
CA LEU A 401 15.54 -3.53 18.90
C LEU A 401 17.03 -3.89 18.80
N GLY A 402 17.40 -4.74 17.83
CA GLY A 402 18.79 -5.09 17.56
C GLY A 402 19.63 -3.89 17.16
N ALA A 403 19.09 -2.99 16.33
CA ALA A 403 19.74 -1.73 15.96
C ALA A 403 19.89 -0.78 17.17
N LEU A 404 18.87 -0.68 18.03
CA LEU A 404 18.96 0.08 19.28
C LEU A 404 20.03 -0.49 20.22
N CYS A 405 20.15 -1.81 20.34
CA CYS A 405 21.22 -2.44 21.12
C CYS A 405 22.62 -2.14 20.56
N LEU A 406 22.79 -2.02 19.24
CA LEU A 406 24.07 -1.62 18.65
C LEU A 406 24.39 -0.15 18.92
N LEU A 407 23.38 0.72 18.90
CA LEU A 407 23.54 2.17 19.11
C LEU A 407 23.83 2.51 20.57
N LEU A 408 23.14 1.84 21.50
CA LEU A 408 23.28 2.06 22.95
C LEU A 408 24.37 1.19 23.59
N GLY A 409 24.90 0.22 22.86
CA GLY A 409 25.94 -0.68 23.35
C GLY A 409 27.26 0.05 23.57
N PRO A 410 28.06 -0.35 24.58
CA PRO A 410 29.34 0.29 24.84
C PRO A 410 30.25 0.19 23.62
N ILE A 411 30.67 1.34 23.08
CA ILE A 411 31.75 1.43 22.10
C ILE A 411 32.99 0.90 22.82
N SER A 412 33.53 -0.25 22.41
CA SER A 412 34.79 -0.71 22.98
C SER A 412 35.89 0.27 22.55
N HIS A 413 36.22 1.23 23.41
CA HIS A 413 37.47 1.97 23.33
C HIS A 413 38.60 1.00 23.67
N ASP A 414 39.02 0.20 22.69
CA ASP A 414 40.26 -0.54 22.82
C ASP A 414 41.06 -0.43 21.54
N LYS A 415 41.89 0.63 21.50
CA LYS A 415 43.13 0.77 20.73
C LYS A 415 43.80 2.11 21.06
N LYS A 416 44.47 2.15 22.22
CA LYS A 416 45.58 3.09 22.47
C LYS A 416 46.54 2.43 23.47
N LYS A 417 47.38 1.52 22.96
CA LYS A 417 48.60 1.05 23.63
C LYS A 417 49.48 0.24 22.65
N GLU A 418 49.89 0.87 21.56
CA GLU A 418 51.09 0.48 20.81
C GLU A 418 51.76 1.75 20.29
N ALA A 419 52.39 2.49 21.22
CA ALA A 419 53.41 3.50 20.97
C ALA A 419 54.03 3.86 22.32
N LEU A 420 54.94 3.00 22.79
CA LEU A 420 56.11 3.33 23.61
C LEU A 420 57.04 2.12 23.63
#